data_AF-A0A8C6FD38-F1
#
_entry.id   AF-A0A8C6FD38-F1
#
_cell.length_a   1.000
_cell.length_b   1.000
_cell.length_c   1.000
_cell.angle_alpha   90.00
_cell.angle_beta   90.00
_cell.angle_gamma   90.00
#
_symmetry.space_group_name_H-M   'P 1'
#
loop_
_entity.id
_entity.type
_entity.pdbx_description
1 polymer ?
#
loop_
_entity_poly.entity_id
_entity_poly.type
_entity_poly.pdbx_seq_one_letter_code
_entity_poly.pdbx_strand_id
1 'polypeptide(L)'
;MVRHQPLQYYEPQLCLSCLTGIYGCRWKRYQRSHDDTTPWERLWFLLLTLTFGLTLTWLYFWWEVHNDYDEFNWYLYNRTGYWSDWSVPILMTTAAAFTYVAGLQVLALCHIAVGQQMNLHWLHKISSGLLKSPL
;
A
#
# COMPACT_ATOMS: atom_id res chain seq x y z
N MET A 1 31.25 28.42 -22.22
CA MET A 1 31.29 28.32 -20.74
C MET A 1 30.58 27.05 -20.32
N VAL A 2 31.32 26.03 -19.88
CA VAL A 2 30.75 24.79 -19.35
C VAL A 2 30.29 25.07 -17.92
N ARG A 3 28.98 25.02 -17.67
CA ARG A 3 28.46 25.13 -16.30
C ARG A 3 28.79 23.84 -15.56
N HIS A 4 29.69 23.91 -14.59
CA HIS A 4 29.82 22.86 -13.59
C HIS A 4 28.58 22.91 -12.70
N GLN A 5 27.76 21.86 -12.77
CA GLN A 5 26.63 21.67 -11.88
C GLN A 5 27.18 21.26 -10.50
N PRO A 6 26.78 21.89 -9.39
CA PRO A 6 27.29 21.54 -8.07
C PRO A 6 26.96 20.08 -7.76
N LEU A 7 27.96 19.34 -7.29
CA LEU A 7 27.80 17.98 -6.79
C LEU A 7 26.83 18.03 -5.61
N GLN A 8 25.57 17.67 -5.86
CA GLN A 8 24.60 17.42 -4.80
C GLN A 8 25.11 16.23 -4.00
N TYR A 9 25.47 16.50 -2.74
CA TYR A 9 25.85 15.47 -1.77
C TYR A 9 24.65 14.54 -1.57
N TYR A 10 24.74 13.34 -2.13
CA TYR A 10 23.67 12.35 -2.12
C TYR A 10 23.89 11.42 -0.92
N GLU A 11 23.06 11.55 0.10
CA GLU A 11 23.02 10.59 1.20
C GLU A 11 22.59 9.23 0.61
N PRO A 12 23.35 8.15 0.81
CA PRO A 12 23.04 6.87 0.18
C PRO A 12 21.78 6.28 0.81
N GLN A 13 20.63 6.50 0.17
CA GLN A 13 19.38 5.82 0.52
C GLN A 13 19.42 4.38 -0.03
N LEU A 14 20.20 3.50 0.63
CA LEU A 14 20.41 2.10 0.22
C LEU A 14 19.09 1.34 0.02
N CYS A 15 18.08 1.61 0.85
CA CYS A 15 16.75 0.99 0.75
C CYS A 15 16.04 1.35 -0.57
N LEU A 16 16.27 2.55 -1.09
CA LEU A 16 15.70 3.02 -2.35
C LEU A 16 16.30 2.34 -3.57
N SER A 17 17.61 2.08 -3.54
CA SER A 17 18.31 1.34 -4.59
C SER A 17 17.87 -0.12 -4.64
N CYS A 18 17.56 -0.75 -3.50
CA CYS A 18 17.03 -2.11 -3.47
C CYS A 18 15.61 -2.18 -4.05
N LEU A 19 14.73 -1.26 -3.67
CA LEU A 19 13.35 -1.18 -4.20
C LEU A 19 13.31 -0.89 -5.70
N THR A 20 14.10 0.08 -6.18
CA THR A 20 14.19 0.40 -7.61
C THR A 20 14.94 -0.66 -8.42
N GLY A 21 15.91 -1.35 -7.82
CA GLY A 21 16.64 -2.46 -8.45
C GLY A 21 15.80 -3.71 -8.66
N ILE A 22 14.90 -4.06 -7.73
CA ILE A 22 13.98 -5.19 -7.87
C ILE A 22 12.87 -4.86 -8.90
N TYR A 23 12.41 -3.62 -8.97
CA TYR A 23 11.33 -3.21 -9.88
C TYR A 23 11.77 -2.89 -11.31
N GLY A 24 13.03 -2.52 -11.56
CA GLY A 24 13.47 -2.16 -12.89
C GLY A 24 14.98 -2.20 -12.97
N CYS A 25 15.50 -3.15 -13.75
CA CYS A 25 16.92 -3.36 -14.04
C CYS A 25 17.58 -2.17 -14.81
N ARG A 26 17.39 -0.93 -14.37
CA ARG A 26 17.91 0.30 -14.97
C ARG A 26 18.37 1.26 -13.87
N TRP A 27 19.68 1.28 -13.66
CA TRP A 27 20.36 2.26 -12.83
C TRP A 27 20.51 3.59 -13.61
N LYS A 28 19.44 4.36 -13.76
CA LYS A 28 19.49 5.69 -14.40
C LYS A 28 19.10 6.78 -13.41
N ARG A 29 19.91 7.85 -13.40
CA ARG A 29 19.86 9.01 -12.49
C ARG A 29 18.44 9.48 -12.18
N TYR A 30 18.19 9.59 -10.89
CA TYR A 30 16.96 10.10 -10.30
C TYR A 30 16.83 11.62 -10.54
N GLN A 31 16.01 12.02 -11.50
CA GLN A 31 15.60 13.42 -11.63
C GLN A 31 14.29 13.60 -10.86
N ARG A 32 14.35 14.35 -9.75
CA ARG A 32 13.20 14.61 -8.86
C ARG A 32 12.21 15.53 -9.59
N SER A 33 11.27 14.94 -10.33
CA SER A 33 10.11 15.66 -10.85
C SER A 33 9.17 15.93 -9.69
N HIS A 34 9.06 17.20 -9.30
CA HIS A 34 8.08 17.66 -8.32
C HIS A 34 6.80 18.02 -9.09
N ASP A 35 6.13 17.00 -9.61
CA ASP A 35 4.79 17.16 -10.17
C ASP A 35 3.78 17.01 -9.03
N ASP A 36 2.73 17.81 -9.07
CA ASP A 36 1.71 17.87 -8.03
C ASP A 36 1.00 16.52 -7.84
N THR A 37 0.88 16.09 -6.58
CA THR A 37 0.06 14.93 -6.21
C THR A 37 -1.36 15.14 -6.74
N THR A 38 -1.85 14.22 -7.54
CA THR A 38 -3.21 14.32 -8.08
C THR A 38 -4.21 14.22 -6.92
N PRO A 39 -5.37 14.92 -7.00
CA PRO A 39 -6.42 14.78 -5.99
C PRO A 39 -6.89 13.32 -5.83
N TRP A 40 -6.69 12.51 -6.87
CA TRP A 40 -7.03 11.10 -6.89
C TRP A 40 -6.08 10.25 -6.05
N GLU A 41 -4.77 10.49 -6.12
CA GLU A 41 -3.79 9.84 -5.24
C GLU A 41 -4.03 10.17 -3.77
N ARG A 42 -4.42 11.42 -3.47
CA ARG A 42 -4.80 11.83 -2.11
C ARG A 42 -6.04 11.09 -1.62
N LEU A 43 -7.07 10.94 -2.47
CA LEU A 43 -8.26 10.18 -2.07
C LEU A 43 -7.90 8.72 -1.81
N TRP A 44 -7.11 8.07 -2.68
CA TRP A 44 -6.69 6.69 -2.48
C TRP A 44 -5.91 6.49 -1.18
N PHE A 45 -5.03 7.43 -0.83
CA PHE A 45 -4.32 7.40 0.44
C PHE A 45 -5.26 7.54 1.65
N LEU A 46 -6.25 8.43 1.58
CA LEU A 46 -7.26 8.58 2.62
C LEU A 46 -8.10 7.31 2.78
N LEU A 47 -8.56 6.70 1.68
CA LEU A 47 -9.29 5.44 1.70
C LEU A 47 -8.45 4.31 2.31
N LEU A 48 -7.17 4.22 1.97
CA LEU A 48 -6.25 3.25 2.56
C LEU A 48 -6.06 3.45 4.07
N THR A 49 -5.96 4.71 4.50
CA THR A 49 -5.83 5.04 5.93
C THR A 49 -7.11 4.68 6.70
N LEU A 50 -8.28 4.95 6.11
CA LEU A 50 -9.57 4.57 6.69
C LEU A 50 -9.72 3.05 6.78
N THR A 51 -9.36 2.30 5.73
CA THR A 51 -9.43 0.83 5.75
C THR A 51 -8.45 0.23 6.75
N PHE A 52 -7.26 0.82 6.92
CA PHE A 52 -6.34 0.46 7.98
C PHE A 52 -6.96 0.66 9.37
N GLY A 53 -7.58 1.82 9.63
CA GLY A 53 -8.25 2.09 10.91
C GLY A 53 -9.41 1.14 11.19
N LEU A 54 -10.23 0.84 10.17
CA LEU A 54 -11.36 -0.09 10.29
C LEU A 54 -10.89 -1.52 10.59
N THR A 55 -9.88 -2.00 9.86
CA THR A 55 -9.32 -3.35 10.07
C THR A 55 -8.63 -3.48 11.42
N LEU A 56 -7.93 -2.45 11.89
CA LEU A 56 -7.34 -2.40 13.22
C LEU A 56 -8.42 -2.45 14.32
N THR A 57 -9.48 -1.65 14.19
CA THR A 57 -10.59 -1.64 15.15
C THR A 57 -11.29 -2.99 15.19
N TRP A 58 -11.49 -3.62 14.02
CA TRP A 58 -12.09 -4.95 13.92
C TRP A 58 -11.19 -6.03 14.55
N LEU A 59 -9.87 -6.01 14.30
CA LEU A 59 -8.92 -6.90 14.98
C LEU A 59 -8.93 -6.72 16.49
N TYR A 60 -8.94 -5.47 16.96
CA TYR A 60 -9.00 -5.16 18.38
C TYR A 60 -10.28 -5.73 19.01
N PHE A 61 -11.43 -5.55 18.37
CA PHE A 61 -12.68 -6.15 18.83
C PHE A 61 -12.57 -7.68 18.95
N TRP A 62 -12.02 -8.35 17.94
CA TRP A 62 -11.82 -9.80 18.00
C TRP A 62 -10.82 -10.22 19.07
N TRP A 63 -9.81 -9.41 19.36
CA TRP A 63 -8.88 -9.64 20.45
C TRP A 63 -9.56 -9.56 21.82
N GLU A 64 -10.40 -8.54 22.04
CA GLU A 64 -11.16 -8.37 23.29
C GLU A 64 -12.15 -9.51 23.53
N VAL A 65 -12.84 -9.97 22.49
CA VAL A 65 -13.84 -11.05 22.57
C VAL A 65 -13.17 -12.44 22.56
N HIS A 66 -11.84 -12.54 22.58
CA HIS A 66 -11.12 -13.81 22.56
C HIS A 66 -11.56 -14.79 23.65
N ASN A 67 -11.86 -14.28 24.85
CA ASN A 67 -12.34 -15.08 25.97
C ASN A 67 -13.74 -15.68 25.74
N ASP A 68 -14.53 -15.10 24.85
CA ASP A 68 -15.93 -15.50 24.59
C ASP A 68 -16.08 -16.23 23.24
N TYR A 69 -14.98 -16.70 22.64
CA TYR A 69 -15.01 -17.41 21.35
C TYR A 69 -15.85 -18.69 21.38
N ASP A 70 -15.85 -19.41 22.49
CA ASP A 70 -16.64 -20.64 22.63
C ASP A 70 -18.15 -20.36 22.58
N GLU A 71 -18.59 -19.28 23.22
CA GLU A 71 -19.99 -18.84 23.18
C GLU A 71 -20.40 -18.43 21.74
N PHE A 72 -19.51 -17.73 21.03
CA PHE A 72 -19.72 -17.38 19.64
C PHE A 72 -19.80 -18.61 18.71
N ASN A 73 -18.91 -19.60 18.90
CA ASN A 73 -18.91 -20.85 18.14
C ASN A 73 -20.17 -21.66 18.42
N TRP A 74 -20.61 -21.72 19.68
CA TRP A 74 -21.85 -22.36 20.08
C TRP A 74 -23.09 -21.71 19.45
N TYR A 75 -23.13 -20.38 19.39
CA TYR A 75 -24.20 -19.65 18.71
C TYR A 75 -24.29 -20.03 17.22
N LEU A 76 -23.15 -20.12 16.53
CA LEU A 76 -23.10 -20.52 15.13
C LEU A 76 -23.47 -21.98 14.95
N TYR A 77 -22.99 -22.88 15.81
CA TYR A 77 -23.39 -24.28 15.84
C TYR A 77 -24.92 -24.43 15.88
N ASN A 78 -25.58 -23.70 16.76
CA ASN A 78 -27.03 -23.77 16.91
C ASN A 78 -27.80 -23.27 15.66
N ARG A 79 -27.16 -22.45 14.81
CA ARG A 79 -27.72 -21.99 13.53
C ARG A 79 -27.38 -22.89 12.35
N THR A 80 -26.16 -23.41 12.27
CA THR A 80 -25.66 -24.20 11.13
C THR A 80 -25.89 -25.69 11.30
N GLY A 81 -26.08 -26.18 12.53
CA GLY A 81 -26.27 -27.58 12.87
C GLY A 81 -24.99 -28.42 12.84
N TYR A 82 -23.81 -27.81 12.69
CA TYR A 82 -22.52 -28.51 12.72
C TYR A 82 -21.45 -27.70 13.44
N TRP A 83 -20.58 -28.40 14.17
CA TRP A 83 -19.54 -27.76 14.98
C TRP A 83 -18.35 -27.39 14.10
N SER A 84 -17.92 -26.13 14.22
CA SER A 84 -16.74 -25.61 13.55
C SER A 84 -16.24 -24.40 14.33
N ASP A 85 -14.92 -24.25 14.45
CA ASP A 85 -14.28 -23.18 15.20
C ASP A 85 -14.25 -21.88 14.38
N TRP A 86 -15.43 -21.33 14.08
CA TRP A 86 -15.63 -20.20 13.17
C TRP A 86 -14.91 -18.91 13.57
N SER A 87 -14.68 -18.69 14.86
CA SER A 87 -13.89 -17.56 15.35
C SER A 87 -12.47 -17.56 14.78
N VAL A 88 -11.84 -18.73 14.63
CA VAL A 88 -10.46 -18.87 14.14
C VAL A 88 -10.29 -18.40 12.68
N PRO A 89 -11.04 -18.90 11.67
CA PRO A 89 -10.89 -18.42 10.30
C PRO A 89 -11.29 -16.94 10.16
N ILE A 90 -12.24 -16.43 10.96
CA ILE A 90 -12.58 -15.00 10.94
C ILE A 90 -11.40 -14.16 11.45
N LEU A 91 -10.76 -14.57 12.54
CA LEU A 91 -9.57 -13.91 13.06
C LEU A 91 -8.40 -13.98 12.06
N MET A 92 -8.13 -15.17 11.50
CA MET A 92 -7.03 -15.38 10.55
C MET A 92 -7.21 -14.57 9.27
N THR A 93 -8.41 -14.55 8.71
CA THR A 93 -8.72 -13.74 7.51
C THR A 93 -8.59 -12.25 7.80
N THR A 94 -9.07 -11.80 8.96
CA THR A 94 -8.93 -10.41 9.39
C THR A 94 -7.47 -10.03 9.60
N ALA A 95 -6.67 -10.88 10.25
CA ALA A 95 -5.25 -10.63 10.51
C ALA A 95 -4.46 -10.56 9.19
N ALA A 96 -4.75 -11.44 8.24
CA ALA A 96 -4.16 -11.39 6.90
C ALA A 96 -4.52 -10.11 6.16
N ALA A 97 -5.80 -9.69 6.19
CA ALA A 97 -6.26 -8.45 5.58
C ALA A 97 -5.58 -7.23 6.21
N PHE A 98 -5.49 -7.16 7.54
CA PHE A 98 -4.79 -6.09 8.24
C PHE A 98 -3.30 -6.05 7.87
N THR A 99 -2.62 -7.20 7.85
CA THR A 99 -1.19 -7.26 7.50
C THR A 99 -0.94 -6.75 6.08
N TYR A 100 -1.81 -7.12 5.14
CA TYR A 100 -1.77 -6.63 3.77
C TYR A 100 -1.98 -5.11 3.69
N VAL A 101 -3.02 -4.59 4.33
CA VAL A 101 -3.33 -3.15 4.36
C VAL A 101 -2.23 -2.36 5.06
N ALA A 102 -1.68 -2.86 6.17
CA ALA A 102 -0.55 -2.28 6.89
C ALA A 102 0.70 -2.21 6.00
N GLY A 103 1.00 -3.28 5.27
CA GLY A 103 2.10 -3.31 4.31
C GLY A 103 1.93 -2.26 3.22
N LEU A 104 0.74 -2.16 2.62
CA LEU A 104 0.43 -1.12 1.64
C LEU A 104 0.56 0.30 2.24
N GLN A 105 0.10 0.49 3.48
CA GLN A 105 0.17 1.78 4.16
C GLN A 105 1.63 2.19 4.43
N VAL A 106 2.48 1.25 4.85
CA VAL A 106 3.92 1.47 5.02
C VAL A 106 4.57 1.82 3.69
N LEU A 107 4.27 1.08 2.62
CA LEU A 107 4.79 1.39 1.28
C LEU A 107 4.37 2.79 0.81
N ALA A 108 3.11 3.17 1.04
CA ALA A 108 2.61 4.51 0.72
C ALA A 108 3.35 5.60 1.51
N LEU A 109 3.56 5.41 2.82
CA LEU A 109 4.33 6.33 3.65
C LEU A 109 5.80 6.41 3.22
N CYS A 110 6.42 5.28 2.85
CA CYS A 110 7.77 5.26 2.30
C CYS A 110 7.85 6.06 0.99
N HIS A 111 6.88 5.91 0.08
CA HIS A 111 6.80 6.69 -1.15
C HIS A 111 6.73 8.20 -0.88
N ILE A 112 5.91 8.61 0.10
CA ILE A 112 5.77 10.01 0.53
C ILE A 112 7.07 10.52 1.16
N ALA A 113 7.66 9.76 2.10
CA ALA A 113 8.89 10.14 2.81
C ALA A 113 10.09 10.32 1.85
N VAL A 114 10.13 9.51 0.79
CA VAL A 114 11.17 9.56 -0.23
C VAL A 114 10.90 10.68 -1.26
N GLY A 115 9.64 11.07 -1.45
CA GLY A 115 9.24 12.02 -2.48
C GLY A 115 9.36 11.45 -3.89
N GLN A 116 9.04 10.16 -4.06
CA GLN A 116 8.92 9.47 -5.35
C GLN A 116 7.49 9.58 -5.89
N GLN A 117 7.32 10.18 -7.07
CA GLN A 117 6.05 10.21 -7.81
C GLN A 117 5.62 8.81 -8.27
N MET A 118 4.34 8.47 -8.10
CA MET A 118 3.71 7.27 -8.67
C MET A 118 3.47 7.44 -10.18
N ASN A 119 4.52 7.32 -10.99
CA ASN A 119 4.36 7.33 -12.44
C ASN A 119 3.94 5.93 -12.92
N LEU A 120 2.64 5.74 -13.14
CA LEU A 120 2.13 4.60 -13.90
C LEU A 120 2.85 4.57 -15.26
N HIS A 121 3.51 3.45 -15.56
CA HIS A 121 4.39 3.32 -16.72
C HIS A 121 3.64 3.57 -18.05
N TRP A 122 4.27 4.29 -18.97
CA TRP A 122 3.73 4.75 -20.27
C TRP A 122 3.12 3.64 -21.16
N LEU A 123 3.44 2.38 -20.90
CA LEU A 123 2.89 1.21 -21.60
C LEU A 123 1.36 1.08 -21.42
N HIS A 124 0.78 1.59 -20.32
CA HIS A 124 -0.69 1.63 -20.16
C HIS A 124 -1.36 2.77 -20.93
N LYS A 125 -0.62 3.83 -21.29
CA LYS A 125 -1.18 4.99 -22.01
C LYS A 125 -1.48 4.67 -23.48
N ILE A 126 -0.88 3.60 -24.04
CA ILE A 126 -1.07 3.19 -25.44
C ILE A 126 -2.44 2.53 -25.67
N SER A 127 -3.15 2.07 -24.62
CA SER A 127 -4.49 1.48 -24.77
C SER A 127 -5.62 2.51 -24.88
N SER A 128 -5.33 3.80 -24.75
CA SER A 128 -6.31 4.89 -24.90
C SER A 128 -5.86 5.77 -26.06
N GLY A 129 -5.97 5.24 -27.27
CA GLY A 129 -5.66 5.97 -28.47
C GLY A 129 -6.48 7.24 -28.56
N LEU A 130 -5.82 8.39 -28.57
CA LEU A 130 -6.18 9.50 -29.44
C LEU A 130 -5.04 10.53 -29.50
N LEU A 131 -4.70 10.89 -30.74
CA LEU A 131 -3.95 12.06 -31.17
C LEU A 131 -2.43 12.10 -30.89
N LYS A 132 -1.69 11.62 -31.91
CA LYS A 132 -0.38 12.12 -32.28
C LYS A 132 -0.47 13.60 -32.71
N SER A 133 0.55 14.37 -32.29
CA SER A 133 1.14 15.58 -32.95
C SER A 133 0.38 16.93 -32.85
N PRO A 134 1.03 18.08 -33.14
CA PRO A 134 2.47 18.44 -33.07
C PRO A 134 2.74 19.80 -32.37
N LEU A 135 3.92 19.93 -31.75
CA LEU A 135 4.92 21.01 -31.94
C LEU A 135 6.09 20.78 -30.97
#